data_AF-C4FLK6-F1
#
_entry.id   AF-C4FLK6-F1
#
_cell.length_a   1.000
_cell.length_b   1.000
_cell.length_c   1.000
_cell.angle_alpha   90.00
_cell.angle_beta   90.00
_cell.angle_gamma   90.00
#
_symmetry.space_group_name_H-M   'P 1'
#
loop_
_entity.id
_entity.type
_entity.pdbx_description
1 polymer ?
#
loop_
_entity_poly.entity_id
_entity_poly.type
_entity_poly.pdbx_seq_one_letter_code
_entity_poly.pdbx_strand_id
1 'polypeptide(L)'
;MITKNVSKEELKTLYEKDFVLWVEKNLRLLKEKQFDEVDWENLLEEIEDMGRRHLESVISFMAVILEHLYKWENFRENENMGNSWV
;
A
#
# COMPACT_ATOMS: atom_id res chain seq x y z
N MET A 1 -18.30 -17.50 23.26
CA MET A 1 -18.16 -17.99 21.88
C MET A 1 -16.75 -18.52 21.73
N ILE A 2 -16.59 -19.77 21.30
CA ILE A 2 -15.27 -20.36 21.07
C ILE A 2 -14.74 -19.73 19.78
N THR A 3 -13.80 -18.80 19.87
CA THR A 3 -13.05 -18.34 18.71
C THR A 3 -12.26 -19.53 18.18
N LYS A 4 -12.70 -20.10 17.05
CA LYS A 4 -11.86 -21.02 16.29
C LYS A 4 -10.57 -20.28 15.97
N ASN A 5 -9.47 -20.70 16.59
CA ASN A 5 -8.16 -20.20 16.23
C ASN A 5 -7.85 -20.69 14.82
N VAL A 6 -7.47 -19.76 13.95
CA VAL A 6 -7.20 -20.00 12.53
C VAL A 6 -5.75 -20.42 12.43
N SER A 7 -5.45 -21.52 11.74
CA SER A 7 -4.05 -21.98 11.66
C SER A 7 -3.21 -21.04 10.81
N LYS A 8 -1.88 -21.11 10.98
CA LYS A 8 -0.93 -20.29 10.21
C LYS A 8 -1.03 -20.54 8.70
N GLU A 9 -1.25 -21.78 8.29
CA GLU A 9 -1.45 -22.16 6.89
C GLU A 9 -2.74 -21.59 6.30
N GLU A 10 -3.82 -21.51 7.10
CA GLU A 10 -5.05 -20.84 6.69
C GLU A 10 -4.85 -19.33 6.56
N LEU A 11 -4.04 -18.70 7.41
CA LEU A 11 -3.68 -17.28 7.25
C LEU A 11 -2.89 -17.06 5.96
N LYS A 12 -1.87 -17.87 5.68
CA LYS A 12 -1.13 -17.77 4.42
C LYS A 12 -2.03 -17.92 3.19
N THR A 13 -3.02 -18.80 3.24
CA THR A 13 -4.01 -18.93 2.17
C THR A 13 -4.88 -17.68 2.02
N LEU A 14 -5.25 -17.04 3.14
CA LEU A 14 -6.04 -15.81 3.12
C LEU A 14 -5.24 -14.62 2.57
N TYR A 15 -3.94 -14.55 2.83
CA TYR A 15 -3.09 -13.51 2.24
C TYR A 15 -3.25 -13.44 0.71
N GLU A 16 -3.27 -14.59 0.04
CA GLU A 16 -3.41 -14.68 -1.42
C GLU A 16 -4.86 -14.50 -1.92
N LYS A 17 -5.86 -14.98 -1.16
CA LYS A 17 -7.24 -15.10 -1.65
C LYS A 17 -8.19 -14.03 -1.13
N ASP A 18 -7.94 -13.51 0.06
CA ASP A 18 -8.76 -12.51 0.74
C ASP A 18 -7.90 -11.70 1.71
N PHE A 19 -7.14 -10.76 1.14
CA PHE A 19 -6.20 -9.93 1.86
C PHE A 19 -6.87 -9.14 3.00
N VAL A 20 -8.11 -8.65 2.80
CA VAL A 20 -8.82 -7.89 3.83
C VAL A 20 -9.10 -8.77 5.04
N LEU A 21 -9.62 -9.97 4.83
CA LEU A 21 -9.86 -10.92 5.90
C LEU A 21 -8.56 -11.36 6.60
N TRP A 22 -7.45 -11.50 5.85
CA TRP A 22 -6.14 -11.76 6.41
C TRP A 22 -5.68 -10.65 7.36
N VAL A 23 -5.82 -9.38 6.98
CA VAL A 23 -5.49 -8.22 7.84
C VAL A 23 -6.35 -8.23 9.10
N GLU A 24 -7.67 -8.39 8.98
CA GLU A 24 -8.58 -8.40 10.13
C GLU A 24 -8.24 -9.51 11.14
N LYS A 25 -7.88 -10.71 10.63
CA LYS A 25 -7.49 -11.83 11.48
C LYS A 25 -6.15 -11.57 12.19
N ASN A 26 -5.11 -11.12 11.47
CA ASN A 26 -3.82 -10.80 12.09
C ASN A 26 -3.96 -9.67 13.12
N LEU A 27 -4.76 -8.64 12.83
CA LEU A 27 -5.03 -7.56 13.77
C LEU A 27 -5.71 -8.07 15.05
N ARG A 28 -6.66 -9.01 14.93
CA ARG A 28 -7.30 -9.64 16.09
C ARG A 28 -6.29 -10.43 16.91
N LEU A 29 -5.45 -11.25 16.28
CA LEU A 29 -4.40 -12.02 16.98
C LEU A 29 -3.44 -11.11 17.74
N LEU A 30 -3.03 -9.98 17.15
CA LEU A 30 -2.20 -8.97 17.81
C LEU A 30 -2.90 -8.33 19.02
N LYS A 31 -4.18 -7.98 18.90
CA LYS A 31 -4.98 -7.42 20.00
C LYS A 31 -5.18 -8.42 21.15
N GLU A 32 -5.35 -9.69 20.81
CA GLU A 32 -5.52 -10.80 21.77
C GLU A 32 -4.17 -11.31 22.32
N LYS A 33 -3.04 -10.74 21.87
CA LYS A 33 -1.66 -11.11 22.25
C LYS A 33 -1.32 -12.56 21.93
N GLN A 34 -1.97 -13.14 20.92
CA GLN A 34 -1.71 -14.49 20.42
C GLN A 34 -0.62 -14.46 19.35
N PHE A 35 0.60 -14.07 19.75
CA PHE A 35 1.70 -13.78 18.82
C PHE A 35 2.22 -15.00 18.05
N ASP A 36 2.07 -16.20 18.61
CA ASP A 36 2.55 -17.44 17.99
C ASP A 36 1.80 -17.76 16.67
N GLU A 37 0.53 -17.36 16.62
CA GLU A 37 -0.38 -17.60 15.49
C GLU A 37 -0.30 -16.52 14.41
N VAL A 38 0.39 -15.40 14.68
CA VAL A 38 0.53 -14.30 13.72
C VAL A 38 1.39 -14.74 12.54
N ASP A 39 0.96 -14.36 11.35
CA ASP A 39 1.65 -14.61 10.10
C ASP A 39 2.76 -13.57 9.88
N TRP A 40 3.81 -13.65 10.70
CA TRP A 40 4.88 -12.66 10.75
C TRP A 40 5.64 -12.45 9.44
N GLU A 41 5.75 -13.48 8.62
CA GLU A 41 6.47 -13.41 7.33
C GLU A 41 5.77 -12.41 6.39
N ASN A 42 4.50 -12.65 6.10
CA ASN A 42 3.70 -11.77 5.24
C ASN A 42 3.42 -10.41 5.91
N LEU A 43 3.30 -10.36 7.24
CA LEU A 43 3.08 -9.10 7.96
C LEU A 43 4.28 -8.16 7.89
N LEU A 44 5.50 -8.69 8.04
CA LEU A 44 6.72 -7.88 7.94
C LEU A 44 6.94 -7.39 6.51
N GLU A 45 6.73 -8.27 5.52
CA GLU A 45 6.79 -7.89 4.10
C GLU A 45 5.86 -6.70 3.80
N GLU A 46 4.58 -6.77 4.21
CA GLU A 46 3.68 -5.64 3.95
C GLU A 46 4.04 -4.35 4.69
N ILE A 47 4.65 -4.44 5.87
CA ILE A 47 5.13 -3.24 6.58
C ILE A 47 6.29 -2.60 5.82
N GLU A 48 7.23 -3.39 5.32
CA GLU A 48 8.37 -2.90 4.51
C GLU A 48 7.89 -2.31 3.18
N ASP A 49 6.97 -3.00 2.50
CA ASP A 49 6.43 -2.58 1.21
C ASP A 49 5.54 -1.36 1.31
N MET A 50 4.74 -1.21 2.38
CA MET A 50 3.98 0.02 2.63
C MET A 50 4.90 1.24 2.69
N GLY A 51 6.04 1.15 3.40
CA GLY A 51 7.01 2.23 3.48
C GLY A 51 7.57 2.61 2.10
N ARG A 52 7.91 1.60 1.29
CA ARG A 52 8.41 1.80 -0.07
C ARG A 52 7.38 2.43 -1.00
N ARG A 53 6.14 1.90 -1.03
CA ARG A 53 5.04 2.41 -1.87
C ARG A 53 4.73 3.88 -1.57
N HIS A 54 4.77 4.29 -0.30
CA HIS A 54 4.59 5.68 0.08
C HIS A 54 5.71 6.57 -0.45
N LEU A 55 6.97 6.15 -0.30
CA LEU A 55 8.12 6.90 -0.82
C LEU A 55 8.06 7.03 -2.35
N GLU A 56 7.80 5.94 -3.06
CA GLU A 56 7.64 5.95 -4.52
C GLU A 56 6.51 6.88 -4.97
N SER A 57 5.38 6.89 -4.24
CA SER A 57 4.27 7.81 -4.54
C SER A 57 4.68 9.27 -4.37
N VAL A 58 5.45 9.61 -3.33
CA VAL A 58 5.99 10.96 -3.12
C VAL A 58 6.93 11.36 -4.25
N ILE A 59 7.83 10.47 -4.66
CA ILE A 59 8.75 10.71 -5.79
C ILE A 59 7.96 10.95 -7.09
N SER A 60 6.94 10.12 -7.35
CA SER A 60 6.08 10.25 -8.53
C SER A 60 5.34 11.60 -8.55
N PHE A 61 4.70 11.98 -7.43
CA PHE A 61 4.03 13.28 -7.34
C PHE A 61 5.01 14.45 -7.50
N MET A 62 6.21 14.35 -6.93
CA MET A 62 7.23 15.37 -7.10
C MET A 62 7.69 15.48 -8.55
N ALA A 63 7.87 14.37 -9.26
CA ALA A 63 8.19 14.36 -10.68
C ALA A 63 7.10 15.07 -11.51
N VAL A 64 5.83 14.79 -11.23
CA VAL A 64 4.68 15.46 -11.89
C VAL A 64 4.67 16.96 -11.59
N ILE A 65 4.93 17.38 -10.35
CA ILE A 65 5.02 18.82 -9.99
C ILE A 65 6.16 19.49 -10.76
N LEU A 66 7.34 18.87 -10.80
CA LEU A 66 8.50 19.40 -11.51
C LEU A 66 8.24 19.49 -13.02
N GLU A 67 7.58 18.49 -13.61
CA GLU A 67 7.15 18.52 -15.01
C GLU A 67 6.21 19.70 -15.28
N HIS A 68 5.22 19.94 -14.43
CA HIS A 68 4.30 21.08 -14.56
C HIS A 68 5.02 22.43 -14.43
N LEU A 69 5.95 22.56 -13.47
CA LEU A 69 6.74 23.79 -13.31
C LEU A 69 7.62 24.07 -14.53
N TYR A 70 8.30 23.05 -15.05
CA TYR A 70 9.11 23.16 -16.26
C TYR A 70 8.26 23.57 -17.47
N LYS A 71 7.09 22.93 -17.64
CA LYS A 71 6.15 23.29 -18.71
C LYS A 71 5.68 24.73 -18.58
N TRP A 72 5.35 25.15 -17.36
CA TRP A 72 4.89 26.52 -17.08
C TRP A 72 5.94 27.58 -17.43
N GLU A 73 7.21 27.34 -17.11
CA GLU A 73 8.26 28.32 -17.39
C GLU A 73 8.61 28.39 -18.88
N ASN A 74 8.56 27.25 -19.60
CA ASN A 74 9.13 27.16 -20.95
C ASN A 74 8.08 27.17 -22.09
N PHE A 75 6.80 26.88 -21.80
CA PHE A 75 5.79 26.66 -22.83
C PHE A 75 4.47 27.41 -22.58
N ARG A 76 4.48 28.42 -21.70
CA ARG A 76 3.28 29.17 -21.26
C ARG A 76 2.46 29.83 -22.37
N GLU A 77 3.08 30.16 -23.50
CA GLU A 77 2.49 30.96 -24.59
C GLU A 77 2.30 30.16 -25.89
N ASN A 78 2.42 28.83 -25.85
CA ASN A 78 2.30 28.02 -27.06
C ASN A 78 0.82 27.75 -27.40
N GLU A 79 0.30 28.43 -28.43
CA GLU A 79 -1.08 28.30 -28.93
C GLU A 79 -1.48 26.87 -29.33
N ASN A 80 -0.51 25.97 -29.57
CA ASN A 80 -0.74 24.56 -29.90
C ASN A 80 -0.80 23.63 -28.67
N MET A 81 -0.55 24.13 -27.46
CA MET A 81 -0.67 23.33 -26.23
C MET A 81 -2.08 23.45 -25.66
N GLY A 82 -3.03 22.79 -26.32
CA GLY A 82 -4.43 22.74 -25.91
C GLY A 82 -4.63 22.13 -24.52
N ASN A 83 -5.79 22.43 -23.92
CA ASN A 83 -6.23 22.14 -22.53
C ASN A 83 -6.24 20.65 -22.11
N SER A 84 -5.60 19.75 -22.85
CA SER A 84 -5.53 18.30 -22.59
C SER A 84 -4.53 17.91 -21.48
N TRP A 85 -3.89 18.89 -20.84
CA TRP A 85 -2.82 18.68 -19.86
C TRP A 85 -3.23 19.03 -18.43
N VAL A 86 -4.53 19.18 -18.18
CA VAL A 86 -5.13 19.25 -16.83
C VAL A 86 -5.77 17.91 -16.51
#